data_AF-A0A966M9C6-F1
#
_entry.id   AF-A0A966M9C6-F1
#
_cell.length_a   1.000
_cell.length_b   1.000
_cell.length_c   1.000
_cell.angle_alpha   90.00
_cell.angle_beta   90.00
_cell.angle_gamma   90.00
#
_symmetry.space_group_name_H-M   'P 1'
#
loop_
_entity.id
_entity.type
_entity.pdbx_description
1 polymer ?
#
loop_
_entity_poly.entity_id
_entity_poly.type
_entity_poly.pdbx_seq_one_letter_code
_entity_poly.pdbx_strand_id
1 'polypeptide(L)'
;MLTSWPFAHRWIPSPKADVHFEIERRDIRNSRWAPTTAPTTLASGEVLLTLERAALTSNNVSYALSGDMLDYWGFFPTEPAWGRLPVMGFGVVTKSAHPEVAVGGRYFG
;
A
#
# COMPACT_ATOMS: atom_id res chain seq x y z
N MET A 1 21.51 42.76 -1.17
CA MET A 1 22.27 41.88 -0.25
C MET A 1 21.24 41.20 0.64
N LEU A 2 20.69 40.06 0.20
CA LEU A 2 19.70 39.28 0.95
C LEU A 2 20.44 38.04 1.45
N THR A 3 20.63 37.94 2.76
CA THR A 3 21.34 36.84 3.42
C THR A 3 20.54 35.56 3.32
N SER A 4 21.09 34.54 2.65
CA SER A 4 20.59 33.17 2.70
C SER A 4 20.83 32.55 4.07
N TRP A 5 19.85 31.82 4.59
CA TRP A 5 19.94 31.04 5.83
C TRP A 5 20.55 29.66 5.57
N PRO A 6 21.60 29.21 6.29
CA PRO A 6 22.33 27.98 5.93
C PRO A 6 21.80 26.67 6.54
N PHE A 7 20.61 26.63 7.14
CA PHE A 7 20.13 25.45 7.89
C PHE A 7 18.71 24.97 7.56
N ALA A 8 18.26 25.11 6.31
CA ALA A 8 17.18 24.26 5.84
C ALA A 8 17.77 22.86 5.59
N HIS A 9 17.85 22.02 6.63
CA HIS A 9 17.96 20.58 6.43
C HIS A 9 16.71 20.15 5.66
N ARG A 10 16.80 20.18 4.34
CA ARG A 10 15.82 19.57 3.46
C ARG A 10 15.88 18.09 3.81
N TRP A 11 14.90 17.64 4.58
CA TRP A 11 14.67 16.22 4.80
C TRP A 11 14.33 15.64 3.44
N ILE A 12 15.32 15.04 2.79
CA ILE A 12 15.12 14.26 1.57
C ILE A 12 14.89 12.85 2.11
N PRO A 13 13.63 12.37 2.18
CA PRO A 13 13.41 10.98 2.55
C PRO A 13 14.21 10.11 1.58
N SER A 14 15.05 9.22 2.12
CA SER A 14 15.63 8.14 1.34
C SER A 14 14.48 7.41 0.64
N PRO A 15 14.59 7.04 -0.65
CA PRO A 15 13.54 6.28 -1.31
C PRO A 15 13.35 4.99 -0.51
N LYS A 16 12.22 4.90 0.20
CA LYS A 16 11.83 3.64 0.84
C LYS A 16 11.62 2.66 -0.30
N ALA A 17 12.24 1.48 -0.20
CA ALA A 17 11.91 0.39 -1.09
C ALA A 17 10.40 0.16 -1.04
N ASP A 18 9.79 -0.10 -2.20
CA ASP A 18 8.38 -0.48 -2.26
C ASP A 18 8.22 -1.79 -1.49
N VAL A 19 7.31 -1.82 -0.53
CA VAL A 19 7.05 -2.98 0.33
C VAL A 19 5.56 -3.18 0.52
N HIS A 20 5.17 -4.41 0.85
CA HIS A 20 3.84 -4.74 1.34
C HIS A 20 3.93 -5.49 2.67
N PHE A 21 2.83 -5.47 3.43
CA PHE A 21 2.71 -6.14 4.72
C PHE A 21 2.03 -7.50 4.56
N GLU A 22 2.56 -8.51 5.22
CA GLU A 22 2.02 -9.86 5.23
C GLU A 22 1.91 -10.40 6.65
N ILE A 23 0.91 -11.25 6.86
CA ILE A 23 0.72 -12.02 8.09
C ILE A 23 0.77 -13.52 7.78
N GLU A 24 1.25 -14.32 8.72
CA GLU A 24 1.16 -15.78 8.58
C GLU A 24 -0.29 -16.22 8.81
N ARG A 25 -0.85 -17.03 7.89
CA ARG A 25 -2.27 -17.41 7.93
C ARG A 25 -2.64 -18.23 9.17
N ARG A 26 -1.69 -18.97 9.74
CA ARG A 26 -1.89 -19.84 10.91
C ARG A 26 -1.51 -19.20 12.24
N ASP A 27 -0.70 -18.13 12.22
CA ASP A 27 -0.38 -17.33 13.40
C ASP A 27 -0.30 -15.85 13.01
N ILE A 28 -1.43 -15.15 13.12
CA ILE A 28 -1.56 -13.76 12.70
C ILE A 28 -0.70 -12.78 13.51
N ARG A 29 -0.06 -13.24 14.60
CA ARG A 29 0.90 -12.46 15.38
C ARG A 29 2.28 -12.42 14.70
N ASN A 30 2.55 -13.38 13.81
CA ASN A 30 3.74 -13.40 12.98
C ASN A 30 3.48 -12.58 11.70
N SER A 31 4.35 -11.61 11.43
CA SER A 31 4.18 -10.69 10.31
C SER A 31 5.52 -10.26 9.72
N ARG A 32 5.50 -9.85 8.45
CA ARG A 32 6.70 -9.36 7.76
C ARG A 32 6.38 -8.25 6.79
N TRP A 33 7.41 -7.45 6.49
CA TRP A 33 7.44 -6.59 5.32
C TRP A 33 8.16 -7.32 4.20
N ALA A 34 7.50 -7.49 3.06
CA ALA A 34 8.06 -8.12 1.87
C ALA A 34 8.26 -7.06 0.77
N PRO A 35 9.31 -7.18 -0.07
CA PRO A 35 9.50 -6.30 -1.21
C PRO A 35 8.32 -6.33 -2.18
N THR A 36 7.99 -5.18 -2.76
CA THR A 36 6.99 -5.02 -3.81
C THR A 36 7.65 -4.48 -5.07
N THR A 37 7.15 -4.92 -6.21
CA THR A 37 7.42 -4.28 -7.50
C THR A 37 6.14 -3.62 -7.98
N ALA A 38 6.12 -2.29 -8.03
CA ALA A 38 4.99 -1.56 -8.60
C ALA A 38 4.95 -1.70 -10.13
N PRO A 39 3.75 -1.73 -10.76
CA PRO A 39 3.63 -1.71 -12.21
C PRO A 39 4.36 -0.49 -12.83
N THR A 40 5.15 -0.76 -13.86
CA THR A 40 5.85 0.30 -14.61
C THR A 40 4.97 0.90 -15.69
N THR A 41 4.12 0.09 -16.31
CA THR A 41 3.17 0.44 -17.38
C THR A 41 1.72 0.31 -16.89
N LEU A 42 0.83 1.16 -17.41
CA LEU A 42 -0.61 1.11 -17.17
C LEU A 42 -1.37 0.92 -18.48
N ALA A 43 -2.42 0.10 -18.46
CA ALA A 43 -3.38 0.01 -19.56
C ALA A 43 -4.31 1.24 -19.58
N SER A 44 -5.02 1.43 -20.69
CA SER A 44 -6.00 2.52 -20.81
C SER A 44 -7.06 2.41 -19.72
N GLY A 45 -7.29 3.50 -18.98
CA GLY A 45 -8.24 3.54 -17.88
C GLY A 45 -7.70 3.09 -16.52
N GLU A 46 -6.46 2.61 -16.44
CA GLU A 46 -5.86 2.22 -15.15
C GLU A 46 -5.20 3.39 -14.43
N VAL A 47 -5.11 3.25 -13.11
CA VAL A 47 -4.41 4.17 -12.22
C VAL A 47 -3.55 3.38 -11.24
N LEU A 48 -2.39 3.91 -10.88
CA LEU A 48 -1.55 3.38 -9.81
C LEU A 48 -1.67 4.29 -8.59
N LEU A 49 -2.09 3.71 -7.47
CA LEU A 49 -2.12 4.39 -6.19
C LEU A 49 -0.99 3.91 -5.30
N THR A 50 -0.29 4.84 -4.68
CA THR A 50 0.62 4.57 -3.57
C THR A 50 -0.12 4.75 -2.26
N LEU A 51 -0.14 3.71 -1.43
CA LEU A 51 -0.75 3.74 -0.11
C LEU A 51 0.05 4.64 0.83
N GLU A 52 -0.55 5.72 1.34
CA GLU A 52 0.11 6.62 2.30
C GLU A 52 -0.07 6.14 3.73
N ARG A 53 -1.29 5.68 4.05
CA ARG A 53 -1.70 5.25 5.39
C ARG A 53 -2.76 4.16 5.28
N ALA A 54 -2.69 3.19 6.16
CA ALA A 54 -3.73 2.18 6.34
C ALA A 54 -4.02 2.00 7.84
N ALA A 55 -5.23 1.55 8.14
CA ALA A 55 -5.63 1.18 9.48
C ALA A 55 -5.74 -0.34 9.61
N LEU A 56 -5.13 -0.89 10.67
CA LEU A 56 -5.45 -2.23 11.15
C LEU A 56 -6.42 -2.08 12.32
N THR A 57 -7.57 -2.73 12.22
CA THR A 57 -8.61 -2.70 13.26
C THR A 57 -9.08 -4.13 13.59
N SER A 58 -10.04 -4.27 14.50
CA SER A 58 -10.63 -5.58 14.81
C SER A 58 -11.25 -6.28 13.59
N ASN A 59 -11.68 -5.55 12.56
CA ASN A 59 -12.21 -6.17 11.33
C ASN A 59 -11.16 -7.04 10.61
N ASN A 60 -9.88 -6.64 10.66
CA ASN A 60 -8.78 -7.36 10.02
C ASN A 60 -8.55 -8.73 10.66
N VAL A 61 -8.83 -8.87 11.97
CA VAL A 61 -8.79 -10.18 12.65
C VAL A 61 -9.87 -11.09 12.09
N SER A 62 -11.10 -10.57 11.88
CA SER A 62 -12.17 -11.34 11.26
C SER A 62 -11.82 -11.78 9.84
N TYR A 63 -11.21 -10.91 9.03
CA TYR A 63 -10.75 -11.27 7.68
C TYR A 63 -9.70 -12.39 7.72
N ALA A 64 -8.76 -12.32 8.67
CA ALA A 64 -7.74 -13.35 8.79
C ALA A 64 -8.32 -14.71 9.21
N LEU A 65 -9.23 -14.73 10.19
CA LEU A 65 -9.85 -15.96 10.69
C LEU A 65 -10.83 -16.58 9.70
N SER A 66 -11.49 -15.77 8.87
CA SER A 66 -12.42 -16.23 7.83
C SER A 66 -11.78 -16.30 6.43
N GLY A 67 -10.45 -16.14 6.33
CA GLY A 67 -9.79 -15.92 5.05
C GLY A 67 -9.93 -17.07 4.06
N ASP A 68 -9.88 -18.32 4.54
CA ASP A 68 -10.06 -19.51 3.68
C ASP A 68 -11.54 -19.72 3.29
N MET A 69 -12.48 -19.35 4.17
CA MET A 69 -13.91 -19.56 3.95
C MET A 69 -14.52 -18.53 3.01
N LEU A 70 -14.08 -17.26 3.11
CA LEU A 70 -14.60 -16.12 2.36
C LEU A 70 -13.64 -15.64 1.26
N ASP A 71 -12.57 -16.40 1.02
CA ASP A 71 -11.54 -16.11 0.03
C ASP A 71 -10.89 -14.72 0.16
N TYR A 72 -10.71 -14.22 1.39
CA TYR A 72 -10.02 -12.94 1.60
C TYR A 72 -8.54 -13.00 1.13
N TRP A 73 -7.94 -14.20 1.11
CA TRP A 73 -6.60 -14.40 0.60
C TRP A 73 -6.50 -14.23 -0.92
N GLY A 74 -7.62 -14.38 -1.64
CA GLY A 74 -7.69 -14.21 -3.09
C GLY A 74 -7.58 -12.75 -3.54
N PHE A 75 -7.93 -11.77 -2.70
CA PHE A 75 -7.88 -10.35 -3.07
C PHE A 75 -6.47 -9.88 -3.41
N PHE A 76 -5.47 -10.35 -2.66
CA PHE A 76 -4.07 -9.97 -2.83
C PHE A 76 -3.18 -11.21 -2.68
N PRO A 77 -3.01 -12.00 -3.75
CA PRO A 77 -2.26 -13.25 -3.70
C PRO A 77 -0.80 -13.06 -3.24
N THR A 78 -0.27 -14.07 -2.55
CA THR A 78 1.14 -14.19 -2.14
C THR A 78 1.51 -15.67 -1.87
N GLU A 79 2.69 -15.94 -1.34
CA GLU A 79 3.17 -17.25 -0.93
C GLU A 79 2.14 -18.00 -0.04
N PRO A 80 1.99 -19.34 -0.17
CA PRO A 80 0.89 -20.08 0.45
C PRO A 80 0.73 -19.94 1.98
N ALA A 81 1.83 -19.79 2.73
CA ALA A 81 1.78 -19.63 4.18
C ALA A 81 1.43 -18.21 4.64
N TRP A 82 1.51 -17.23 3.73
CA TRP A 82 1.36 -15.81 4.00
C TRP A 82 0.06 -15.27 3.42
N GLY A 83 -0.48 -14.22 4.03
CA GLY A 83 -1.71 -13.56 3.62
C GLY A 83 -1.55 -12.04 3.64
N ARG A 84 -2.18 -11.39 2.66
CA ARG A 84 -2.26 -9.92 2.56
C ARG A 84 -3.70 -9.50 2.82
N LEU A 85 -3.91 -8.80 3.92
CA LEU A 85 -5.24 -8.39 4.34
C LEU A 85 -5.73 -7.18 3.53
N PRO A 86 -7.00 -7.13 3.13
CA PRO A 86 -7.61 -5.87 2.73
C PRO A 86 -7.67 -4.93 3.94
N VAL A 87 -7.39 -3.65 3.71
CA VAL A 87 -7.36 -2.61 4.73
C VAL A 87 -8.07 -1.37 4.19
N MET A 88 -8.67 -0.59 5.09
CA MET A 88 -9.08 0.77 4.76
C MET A 88 -7.85 1.69 4.89
N GLY A 89 -7.70 2.61 3.95
CA GLY A 89 -6.56 3.51 3.91
C GLY A 89 -6.76 4.72 3.00
N PHE A 90 -5.70 5.52 2.90
CA PHE A 90 -5.60 6.61 1.93
C PHE A 90 -4.53 6.28 0.91
N GLY A 91 -4.90 6.33 -0.37
CA GLY A 91 -3.99 6.19 -1.50
C GLY A 91 -3.90 7.49 -2.30
N VAL A 92 -2.70 7.78 -2.82
CA VAL A 92 -2.47 8.88 -3.75
C VAL A 92 -2.14 8.32 -5.13
N VAL A 93 -2.78 8.83 -6.16
CA VAL A 93 -2.51 8.46 -7.55
C VAL A 93 -1.11 8.94 -7.93
N THR A 94 -0.18 8.02 -8.18
CA THR A 94 1.20 8.32 -8.58
C THR A 94 1.44 8.14 -10.08
N LYS A 95 0.58 7.38 -10.76
CA LYS A 95 0.49 7.31 -12.22
C LYS A 95 -0.97 7.16 -12.64
N SER A 96 -1.33 7.74 -13.78
CA SER A 96 -2.68 7.60 -14.34
C SER A 96 -2.63 7.47 -15.86
N ALA A 97 -3.39 6.51 -16.38
CA ALA A 97 -3.77 6.38 -17.77
C ALA A 97 -5.29 6.55 -17.95
N HIS A 98 -5.96 7.18 -16.96
CA HIS A 98 -7.39 7.45 -16.97
C HIS A 98 -7.64 8.98 -17.11
N PRO A 99 -8.41 9.44 -18.11
CA PRO A 99 -8.54 10.87 -18.42
C PRO A 99 -9.19 11.70 -17.30
N GLU A 100 -10.03 11.08 -16.47
CA GLU A 100 -10.76 11.77 -15.39
C GLU A 100 -10.10 11.65 -14.00
N VAL A 101 -9.01 10.87 -13.88
CA VAL A 101 -8.32 10.66 -12.60
C VAL A 101 -6.91 11.22 -12.69
N ALA A 102 -6.67 12.36 -12.07
CA ALA A 102 -5.38 13.03 -12.13
C ALA A 102 -4.35 12.43 -11.17
N VAL A 103 -3.08 12.45 -11.56
CA VAL A 103 -1.94 12.23 -10.65
C VAL A 103 -1.98 13.26 -9.52
N GLY A 104 -1.74 12.82 -8.29
CA GLY A 104 -1.88 13.60 -7.07
C GLY A 104 -3.28 13.54 -6.45
N GLY A 105 -4.28 12.97 -7.14
CA GLY A 105 -5.59 12.69 -6.57
C GLY A 105 -5.49 11.75 -5.36
N ARG A 106 -6.21 12.06 -4.27
CA ARG A 106 -6.15 11.32 -3.00
C ARG A 106 -7.51 10.72 -2.69
N TYR A 107 -7.51 9.41 -2.47
CA TYR A 107 -8.73 8.61 -2.32
C TYR A 107 -8.69 7.83 -1.01
N PHE A 108 -9.85 7.67 -0.38
CA PHE A 108 -10.07 6.82 0.79
C PHE A 108 -10.86 5.59 0.38
N GLY A 109 -10.47 4.43 0.88
CA GLY A 109 -11.13 3.15 0.59
C GLY A 109 -10.39 1.98 1.18
#